data_AF-K1E0G4-F1
#
_entry.id   AF-K1E0G4-F1
#
_cell.length_a   1.000
_cell.length_b   1.000
_cell.length_c   1.000
_cell.angle_alpha   90.00
_cell.angle_beta   90.00
_cell.angle_gamma   90.00
#
_symmetry.space_group_name_H-M   'P 1'
#
loop_
_entity.id
_entity.type
_entity.pdbx_description
1 polymer ?
#
loop_
_entity_poly.entity_id
_entity_poly.type
_entity_poly.pdbx_seq_one_letter_code
_entity_poly.pdbx_strand_id
1 'polypeptide(L)'
;MRYSTGGGSPFAGGGAGEPDLEDILSMFGGGGGAGFGGQGAGFRAPRGPVKGQDLTARTELSFRDAVEGRTISLSVNGEKVNAKIPAGVKDGQKIRLRGKGGHGDQGGPRGDLILTVSVGKHPVYGRDGDNLTLDLPVTFAEAALGATVAVPTLDGSQVKVRIAPGTPSGRVLRLKGRGIATKRATGDLLAKVQIIVPTDLSEAEREAVEVLRDARTDDPRAALVAAASA
;
A
#
# COMPACT_ATOMS: atom_id res chain seq x y z
N MET A 1 -66.37 36.24 32.78
CA MET A 1 -66.80 37.62 32.46
C MET A 1 -66.65 37.83 30.97
N ARG A 2 -67.73 38.27 30.32
CA ARG A 2 -67.82 38.57 28.89
C ARG A 2 -67.64 40.07 28.68
N TYR A 3 -66.91 40.44 27.64
CA TYR A 3 -66.98 41.72 26.90
C TYR A 3 -66.49 41.35 25.46
N SER A 4 -67.19 41.43 24.32
CA SER A 4 -68.33 42.23 23.82
C SER A 4 -68.10 43.72 24.09
N THR A 5 -67.84 44.62 23.13
CA THR A 5 -68.31 44.85 21.75
C THR A 5 -67.32 45.90 21.17
N GLY A 6 -66.92 45.88 19.91
CA GLY A 6 -67.70 46.36 18.76
C GLY A 6 -67.16 47.72 18.28
N GLY A 7 -66.77 47.81 17.00
CA GLY A 7 -66.30 49.05 16.39
C GLY A 7 -65.87 48.83 14.94
N GLY A 8 -66.85 48.82 14.03
CA GLY A 8 -66.62 48.72 12.58
C GLY A 8 -66.55 50.09 11.91
N SER A 9 -65.86 50.14 10.77
CA SER A 9 -66.08 51.11 9.69
C SER A 9 -65.31 50.71 8.43
N PRO A 10 -65.72 51.24 7.25
CA PRO A 10 -66.01 50.42 6.09
C PRO A 10 -65.01 50.64 4.96
N PHE A 11 -64.59 49.57 4.30
CA PHE A 11 -63.98 49.65 2.98
C PHE A 11 -64.67 48.65 2.07
N ALA A 12 -65.59 49.21 1.28
CA ALA A 12 -66.13 48.60 0.08
C ALA A 12 -65.08 48.72 -1.04
N GLY A 13 -64.95 47.65 -1.83
CA GLY A 13 -64.46 47.76 -3.20
C GLY A 13 -63.34 46.80 -3.58
N GLY A 14 -63.59 45.99 -4.62
CA GLY A 14 -62.56 45.42 -5.48
C GLY A 14 -62.47 43.90 -5.42
N GLY A 15 -63.14 43.25 -6.38
CA GLY A 15 -62.96 41.82 -6.63
C GLY A 15 -61.58 41.52 -7.22
N ALA A 16 -61.06 40.34 -6.92
CA ALA A 16 -60.04 39.63 -7.68
C ALA A 16 -60.14 38.14 -7.32
N GLY A 17 -60.01 37.30 -8.34
CA GLY A 17 -60.37 35.89 -8.36
C GLY A 17 -59.68 34.99 -7.33
N GLU A 18 -60.29 33.83 -7.15
CA GLU A 18 -59.69 32.68 -6.47
C GLU A 18 -58.27 32.44 -7.00
N PRO A 19 -57.27 32.22 -6.12
CA PRO A 19 -55.98 31.72 -6.58
C PRO A 19 -56.17 30.28 -7.06
N ASP A 20 -56.04 30.07 -8.37
CA ASP A 20 -56.05 28.76 -8.99
C ASP A 20 -54.95 27.89 -8.37
N LEU A 21 -55.35 26.71 -7.88
CA LEU A 21 -54.46 25.71 -7.30
C LEU A 21 -53.41 25.19 -8.32
N GLU A 22 -53.60 25.48 -9.61
CA GLU A 22 -52.67 25.20 -10.71
C GLU A 22 -51.44 26.15 -10.74
N ASP A 23 -51.57 27.40 -10.27
CA ASP A 23 -50.45 28.36 -10.18
C ASP A 23 -49.53 28.10 -8.97
N ILE A 24 -50.08 27.49 -7.91
CA ILE A 24 -49.29 27.05 -6.74
C ILE A 24 -48.49 25.77 -7.04
N LEU A 25 -49.03 24.86 -7.86
CA LEU A 25 -48.36 23.62 -8.26
C LEU A 25 -47.26 23.82 -9.31
N SER A 26 -47.35 24.86 -10.14
CA SER A 26 -46.33 25.20 -11.15
C SER A 26 -45.12 25.95 -10.58
N MET A 27 -45.22 26.51 -9.36
CA MET A 27 -44.09 27.16 -8.67
C MET A 27 -43.23 26.18 -7.85
N PHE A 28 -43.76 25.02 -7.45
CA PHE A 28 -43.06 24.08 -6.53
C PHE A 28 -42.56 22.77 -7.16
N GLY A 29 -42.76 22.57 -8.46
CA GLY A 29 -42.01 21.59 -9.24
C GLY A 29 -42.58 20.17 -9.24
N GLY A 30 -42.31 19.48 -10.35
CA GLY A 30 -42.47 18.04 -10.47
C GLY A 30 -43.43 17.57 -11.57
N GLY A 31 -43.22 18.00 -12.82
CA GLY A 31 -43.90 17.43 -13.99
C GLY A 31 -42.98 16.45 -14.72
N GLY A 32 -43.00 15.17 -14.32
CA GLY A 32 -42.42 14.09 -15.10
C GLY A 32 -43.32 13.70 -16.28
N GLY A 33 -42.70 13.37 -17.41
CA GLY A 33 -43.25 12.44 -18.39
C GLY A 33 -43.98 13.04 -19.61
N ALA A 34 -43.33 12.82 -20.77
CA ALA A 34 -43.92 12.59 -22.09
C ALA A 34 -44.65 13.75 -22.80
N GLY A 35 -44.03 14.25 -23.88
CA GLY A 35 -44.75 15.06 -24.86
C GLY A 35 -43.85 15.70 -25.91
N PHE A 36 -43.86 15.11 -27.11
CA PHE A 36 -43.81 15.75 -28.43
C PHE A 36 -42.68 16.73 -28.83
N GLY A 37 -42.17 16.50 -30.03
CA GLY A 37 -41.19 17.33 -30.71
C GLY A 37 -41.61 18.81 -30.77
N GLY A 38 -40.69 19.66 -30.33
CA GLY A 38 -40.79 21.11 -30.41
C GLY A 38 -39.40 21.68 -30.60
N GLN A 39 -39.24 22.38 -31.71
CA GLN A 39 -38.05 23.14 -32.09
C GLN A 39 -37.91 24.33 -31.13
N GLY A 40 -37.37 24.08 -29.94
CA GLY A 40 -37.15 25.08 -28.90
C GLY A 40 -35.66 25.35 -28.77
N ALA A 41 -35.26 26.61 -28.98
CA ALA A 41 -33.95 27.11 -28.61
C ALA A 41 -33.74 26.90 -27.10
N GLY A 42 -33.16 25.75 -26.76
CA GLY A 42 -32.93 25.34 -25.39
C GLY A 42 -31.96 26.30 -24.73
N PHE A 43 -32.46 27.06 -23.76
CA PHE A 43 -31.62 27.67 -22.73
C PHE A 43 -30.87 26.54 -22.00
N ARG A 44 -29.69 26.19 -22.50
CA ARG A 44 -28.72 25.41 -21.72
C ARG A 44 -28.27 26.33 -20.60
N ALA A 45 -28.73 26.04 -19.38
CA ALA A 45 -28.17 26.64 -18.17
C ALA A 45 -26.64 26.62 -18.26
N PRO A 46 -25.93 27.72 -17.93
CA PRO A 46 -24.48 27.74 -17.95
C PRO A 46 -23.97 26.57 -17.10
N ARG A 47 -23.12 25.72 -17.68
CA ARG A 47 -22.50 24.61 -16.94
C ARG A 47 -21.85 25.22 -15.70
N GLY A 48 -22.25 24.77 -14.52
CA GLY A 48 -21.60 25.19 -13.27
C GLY A 48 -20.14 24.72 -13.22
N PRO A 49 -19.39 25.10 -12.17
CA PRO A 49 -18.02 24.66 -11.96
C PRO A 49 -17.90 23.12 -12.02
N VAL A 50 -16.99 22.60 -12.85
CA VAL A 50 -16.79 21.15 -13.04
C VAL A 50 -15.46 20.74 -12.41
N LYS A 51 -15.46 19.66 -11.62
CA LYS A 51 -14.22 19.11 -11.04
C LYS A 51 -13.27 18.66 -12.16
N GLY A 52 -11.99 18.94 -12.00
CA GLY A 52 -10.94 18.48 -12.89
C GLY A 52 -10.80 16.95 -12.93
N GLN A 53 -10.24 16.44 -14.02
CA GLN A 53 -10.06 15.00 -14.23
C GLN A 53 -9.04 14.41 -13.24
N ASP A 54 -9.30 13.20 -12.76
CA ASP A 54 -8.33 12.46 -11.97
C ASP A 54 -7.20 11.96 -12.90
N LEU A 55 -5.95 12.08 -12.45
CA LEU A 55 -4.76 11.67 -13.20
C LEU A 55 -4.19 10.38 -12.61
N THR A 56 -3.50 9.60 -13.43
CA THR A 56 -2.76 8.41 -12.98
C THR A 56 -1.29 8.57 -13.32
N ALA A 57 -0.41 8.26 -12.37
CA ALA A 57 1.03 8.20 -12.58
C ALA A 57 1.60 6.90 -12.02
N ARG A 58 2.79 6.52 -12.51
CA ARG A 58 3.57 5.42 -11.98
C ARG A 58 4.92 5.94 -11.50
N THR A 59 5.42 5.38 -10.41
CA THR A 59 6.77 5.65 -9.92
C THR A 59 7.41 4.34 -9.51
N GLU A 60 8.71 4.24 -9.73
CA GLU A 60 9.51 3.14 -9.25
C GLU A 60 10.30 3.60 -8.03
N LEU A 61 10.28 2.80 -6.98
CA LEU A 61 11.04 3.02 -5.76
C LEU A 61 12.03 1.89 -5.54
N SER A 62 13.18 2.24 -4.97
CA SER A 62 14.03 1.23 -4.38
C SER A 62 13.31 0.53 -3.22
N PHE A 63 13.68 -0.72 -2.94
CA PHE A 63 13.17 -1.45 -1.78
C PHE A 63 13.34 -0.67 -0.48
N ARG A 64 14.50 -0.02 -0.31
CA ARG A 64 14.80 0.81 0.87
C ARG A 64 13.81 1.98 1.00
N ASP A 65 13.61 2.73 -0.08
CA ASP A 65 12.68 3.88 -0.08
C ASP A 65 11.24 3.43 0.20
N ALA A 66 10.83 2.25 -0.29
CA ALA A 66 9.51 1.69 -0.03
C ALA A 66 9.33 1.27 1.44
N VAL A 67 10.39 0.79 2.09
CA VAL A 67 10.38 0.39 3.50
C VAL A 67 10.43 1.60 4.43
N GLU A 68 11.37 2.52 4.22
CA GLU A 68 11.60 3.68 5.11
C GLU A 68 10.59 4.81 4.85
N GLY A 69 10.02 4.88 3.65
CA GLY A 69 9.16 5.97 3.20
C GLY A 69 9.98 7.20 2.77
N ARG A 70 9.52 7.89 1.75
CA ARG A 70 10.22 9.04 1.18
C ARG A 70 9.26 10.06 0.59
N THR A 71 9.68 11.32 0.53
CA THR A 71 9.00 12.32 -0.29
C THR A 71 9.69 12.37 -1.65
N ILE A 72 8.95 12.09 -2.71
CA ILE A 72 9.46 12.15 -4.09
C ILE A 72 8.82 13.33 -4.82
N SER A 73 9.55 13.93 -5.76
CA SER A 73 9.04 14.96 -6.66
C SER A 73 8.81 14.33 -8.04
N LEU A 74 7.57 14.36 -8.51
CA LEU A 74 7.15 13.80 -9.79
C LEU A 74 6.76 14.95 -10.71
N SER A 75 7.11 14.88 -11.99
CA SER A 75 6.56 15.79 -13.01
C SER A 75 5.36 15.12 -13.66
N VAL A 76 4.17 15.68 -13.49
CA VAL A 76 2.92 15.19 -14.09
C VAL A 76 2.34 16.32 -14.93
N ASN A 77 2.20 16.12 -16.24
CA ASN A 77 1.74 17.13 -17.20
C ASN A 77 2.52 18.46 -17.13
N GLY A 78 3.83 18.40 -16.87
CA GLY A 78 4.70 19.58 -16.78
C GLY A 78 4.68 20.29 -15.42
N GLU A 79 3.84 19.86 -14.47
CA GLU A 79 3.83 20.37 -13.09
C GLU A 79 4.61 19.46 -12.14
N LYS A 80 5.40 20.06 -11.26
CA LYS A 80 6.07 19.32 -10.17
C LYS A 80 5.09 19.07 -9.02
N VAL A 81 4.88 17.80 -8.70
CA VAL A 81 4.05 17.34 -7.58
C VAL A 81 4.94 16.61 -6.57
N ASN A 82 4.95 17.11 -5.34
CA ASN A 82 5.61 16.42 -4.23
C ASN A 82 4.64 15.41 -3.61
N ALA A 83 5.00 14.13 -3.68
CA ALA A 83 4.23 13.01 -3.14
C ALA A 83 4.94 12.44 -1.92
N LYS A 84 4.28 12.47 -0.76
CA LYS A 84 4.77 11.81 0.46
C LYS A 84 4.36 10.34 0.43
N ILE A 85 5.33 9.46 0.27
CA ILE A 85 5.13 8.02 0.26
C ILE A 85 5.32 7.51 1.70
N PRO A 86 4.31 6.82 2.28
CA PRO A 86 4.43 6.28 3.62
C PRO A 86 5.40 5.10 3.67
N ALA A 87 6.03 4.92 4.83
CA ALA A 87 6.84 3.75 5.14
C ALA A 87 6.03 2.45 5.01
N GLY A 88 6.67 1.40 4.52
CA GLY A 88 6.07 0.07 4.34
C GLY A 88 5.13 -0.06 3.15
N VAL A 89 5.29 0.77 2.11
CA VAL A 89 4.49 0.67 0.88
C VAL A 89 4.75 -0.66 0.17
N LYS A 90 3.68 -1.32 -0.27
CA LYS A 90 3.77 -2.60 -1.00
C LYS A 90 3.94 -2.35 -2.50
N ASP A 91 4.50 -3.34 -3.17
CA ASP A 91 4.54 -3.34 -4.64
C ASP A 91 3.11 -3.30 -5.22
N GLY A 92 2.92 -2.51 -6.28
CA GLY A 92 1.62 -2.24 -6.89
C GLY A 92 0.66 -1.37 -6.09
N GLN A 93 1.06 -0.88 -4.91
CA GLN A 93 0.17 -0.09 -4.05
C GLN A 93 -0.20 1.25 -4.71
N LYS A 94 -1.50 1.57 -4.69
CA LYS A 94 -2.04 2.84 -5.19
C LYS A 94 -2.18 3.85 -4.07
N ILE A 95 -1.60 5.04 -4.26
CA ILE A 95 -1.64 6.16 -3.32
C ILE A 95 -2.41 7.29 -3.98
N ARG A 96 -3.45 7.77 -3.29
CA ARG A 96 -4.27 8.89 -3.77
C ARG A 96 -3.79 10.21 -3.18
N LEU A 97 -3.37 11.13 -4.05
CA LEU A 97 -2.97 12.49 -3.73
C LEU A 97 -4.13 13.42 -4.07
N ARG A 98 -4.85 13.88 -3.06
CA ARG A 98 -6.06 14.69 -3.24
C ARG A 98 -5.73 16.06 -3.83
N GLY A 99 -6.49 16.50 -4.83
CA GLY A 99 -6.34 17.83 -5.44
C GLY A 99 -5.03 18.03 -6.23
N LYS A 100 -4.34 16.95 -6.60
CA LYS A 100 -3.12 16.95 -7.41
C LYS A 100 -3.33 16.43 -8.84
N GLY A 101 -4.58 16.23 -9.24
CA GLY A 101 -4.99 15.88 -10.60
C GLY A 101 -5.17 17.10 -11.49
N GLY A 102 -5.93 16.96 -12.58
CA GLY A 102 -6.17 18.01 -13.56
C GLY A 102 -6.89 19.23 -12.96
N HIS A 103 -6.72 20.39 -13.60
CA HIS A 103 -7.49 21.59 -13.27
C HIS A 103 -8.99 21.38 -13.54
N GLY A 104 -9.85 21.96 -12.69
CA GLY A 104 -11.29 22.02 -12.93
C GLY A 104 -11.68 23.23 -13.78
N ASP A 105 -12.85 23.14 -14.40
CA ASP A 105 -13.39 24.20 -15.25
C ASP A 105 -14.21 25.21 -14.43
N GLN A 106 -14.18 26.49 -14.84
CA GLN A 106 -14.97 27.57 -14.24
C GLN A 106 -14.83 27.67 -12.71
N GLY A 107 -13.61 27.52 -12.20
CA GLY A 107 -13.31 27.58 -10.76
C GLY A 107 -13.62 26.29 -10.01
N GLY A 108 -13.92 25.19 -10.71
CA GLY A 108 -14.12 23.87 -10.11
C GLY A 108 -12.85 23.33 -9.43
N PRO A 109 -13.00 22.46 -8.41
CA PRO A 109 -11.85 21.88 -7.70
C PRO A 109 -11.02 20.99 -8.63
N ARG A 110 -9.72 20.84 -8.32
CA ARG A 110 -8.84 19.94 -9.08
C ARG A 110 -9.22 18.47 -8.87
N GLY A 111 -8.83 17.65 -9.85
CA GLY A 111 -8.83 16.20 -9.76
C GLY A 111 -7.90 15.65 -8.68
N ASP A 112 -7.93 14.32 -8.49
CA ASP A 112 -6.96 13.59 -7.67
C ASP A 112 -5.87 12.97 -8.55
N LEU A 113 -4.67 12.75 -7.99
CA LEU A 113 -3.62 11.98 -8.64
C LEU A 113 -3.51 10.61 -7.98
N ILE A 114 -3.69 9.54 -8.75
CA ILE A 114 -3.52 8.16 -8.33
C ILE A 114 -2.13 7.70 -8.74
N LEU A 115 -1.24 7.62 -7.76
CA LEU A 115 0.12 7.15 -7.94
C LEU A 115 0.19 5.65 -7.70
N THR A 116 0.58 4.86 -8.71
CA THR A 116 0.89 3.44 -8.54
C THR A 116 2.39 3.28 -8.30
N VAL A 117 2.75 2.64 -7.19
CA VAL A 117 4.15 2.43 -6.81
C VAL A 117 4.60 1.04 -7.26
N SER A 118 5.73 0.98 -7.97
CA SER A 118 6.46 -0.25 -8.25
C SER A 118 7.68 -0.30 -7.33
N VAL A 119 7.92 -1.43 -6.67
CA VAL A 119 9.06 -1.59 -5.76
C VAL A 119 10.08 -2.53 -6.38
N GLY A 120 11.30 -2.02 -6.61
CA GLY A 120 12.40 -2.82 -7.11
C GLY A 120 12.83 -3.91 -6.13
N LYS A 121 13.36 -5.02 -6.66
CA LYS A 121 13.92 -6.11 -5.84
C LYS A 121 15.20 -5.64 -5.14
N HIS A 122 15.40 -6.07 -3.89
CA HIS A 122 16.67 -5.87 -3.19
C HIS A 122 17.54 -7.14 -3.33
N PRO A 123 18.87 -7.02 -3.53
CA PRO A 123 19.74 -8.18 -3.72
C PRO A 123 19.84 -9.10 -2.49
N VAL A 124 19.67 -8.53 -1.29
CA VAL A 124 19.85 -9.24 -0.01
C VAL A 124 18.53 -9.46 0.74
N TYR A 125 17.55 -8.57 0.58
CA TYR A 125 16.37 -8.55 1.43
C TYR A 125 15.13 -8.89 0.60
N GLY A 126 14.35 -9.84 1.10
CA GLY A 126 12.98 -10.03 0.68
C GLY A 126 12.00 -9.38 1.67
N ARG A 127 10.72 -9.47 1.32
CA ARG A 127 9.62 -8.99 2.15
C ARG A 127 8.55 -10.06 2.26
N ASP A 128 8.13 -10.34 3.48
CA ASP A 128 6.97 -11.17 3.78
C ASP A 128 6.04 -10.40 4.74
N GLY A 129 4.97 -9.83 4.19
CA GLY A 129 4.09 -8.94 4.95
C GLY A 129 4.83 -7.69 5.45
N ASP A 130 4.94 -7.57 6.77
CA ASP A 130 5.72 -6.51 7.43
C ASP A 130 7.10 -6.99 7.91
N ASN A 131 7.41 -8.28 7.69
CA ASN A 131 8.72 -8.84 7.98
C ASN A 131 9.67 -8.66 6.80
N LEU A 132 10.95 -8.51 7.13
CA LEU A 132 12.04 -8.64 6.17
C LEU A 132 12.52 -10.08 6.18
N THR A 133 12.94 -10.59 5.03
CA THR A 133 13.57 -11.90 4.91
C THR A 133 14.99 -11.73 4.36
N LEU A 134 15.93 -12.56 4.80
CA LEU A 134 17.23 -12.69 4.17
C LEU A 134 17.72 -14.12 4.26
N ASP A 135 18.53 -14.52 3.30
CA ASP A 135 19.31 -15.75 3.40
C ASP A 135 20.61 -15.44 4.14
N LEU A 136 20.82 -16.11 5.28
CA LEU A 136 21.98 -15.96 6.14
C LEU A 136 22.99 -17.05 5.77
N PRO A 137 24.03 -16.72 4.98
CA PRO A 137 25.06 -17.68 4.65
C PRO A 137 25.85 -18.01 5.92
N VAL A 138 26.02 -19.31 6.18
CA VAL A 138 26.83 -19.81 7.31
C VAL A 138 27.71 -20.96 6.82
N THR A 139 28.86 -21.13 7.44
CA THR A 139 29.72 -22.29 7.20
C THR A 139 29.15 -23.55 7.86
N PHE A 140 29.55 -24.71 7.36
CA PHE A 140 29.21 -25.98 8.01
C PHE A 140 29.72 -26.04 9.46
N ALA A 141 30.93 -25.54 9.73
CA ALA A 141 31.51 -25.51 11.06
C ALA A 141 30.67 -24.66 12.03
N GLU A 142 30.24 -23.46 11.62
CA GLU A 142 29.36 -22.59 12.43
C GLU A 142 28.01 -23.23 12.73
N ALA A 143 27.42 -23.92 11.74
CA ALA A 143 26.14 -24.61 11.91
C ALA A 143 26.26 -25.86 12.81
N ALA A 144 27.35 -26.62 12.67
CA ALA A 144 27.59 -27.86 13.40
C ALA A 144 28.03 -27.60 14.85
N LEU A 145 28.99 -26.70 15.05
CA LEU A 145 29.61 -26.43 16.36
C LEU A 145 28.93 -25.28 17.12
N GLY A 146 28.09 -24.50 16.43
CA GLY A 146 27.51 -23.28 16.96
C GLY A 146 28.46 -22.09 16.83
N ALA A 147 27.88 -20.90 16.64
CA ALA A 147 28.64 -19.68 16.43
C ALA A 147 27.83 -18.45 16.82
N THR A 148 28.48 -17.29 16.90
CA THR A 148 27.80 -16.00 16.96
C THR A 148 28.17 -15.23 15.71
N VAL A 149 27.21 -15.04 14.81
CA VAL A 149 27.39 -14.39 13.51
C VAL A 149 26.76 -13.00 13.50
N ALA A 150 27.31 -12.09 12.73
CA ALA A 150 26.75 -10.75 12.54
C ALA A 150 25.79 -10.76 11.35
N VAL A 151 24.54 -10.36 11.58
CA VAL A 151 23.50 -10.26 10.55
C VAL A 151 23.31 -8.78 10.19
N PRO A 152 23.45 -8.40 8.89
CA PRO A 152 23.18 -7.03 8.47
C PRO A 152 21.69 -6.74 8.57
N THR A 153 21.36 -5.53 9.02
CA THR A 153 19.98 -5.01 9.04
C THR A 153 19.81 -3.93 7.98
N LEU A 154 18.56 -3.63 7.64
CA LEU A 154 18.26 -2.68 6.57
C LEU A 154 18.77 -1.26 6.89
N ASP A 155 18.76 -0.85 8.15
CA ASP A 155 19.28 0.46 8.62
C ASP A 155 20.82 0.59 8.53
N GLY A 156 21.54 -0.46 8.10
CA GLY A 156 22.99 -0.48 7.99
C GLY A 156 23.71 -0.88 9.28
N SER A 157 22.98 -1.14 10.37
CA SER A 157 23.56 -1.73 11.57
C SER A 157 23.75 -3.25 11.42
N GLN A 158 24.41 -3.86 12.40
CA GLN A 158 24.59 -5.31 12.47
C GLN A 158 24.10 -5.81 13.81
N VAL A 159 23.40 -6.95 13.79
CA VAL A 159 22.93 -7.62 15.00
C VAL A 159 23.63 -8.95 15.14
N LYS A 160 24.22 -9.20 16.30
CA LYS A 160 24.82 -10.49 16.63
C LYS A 160 23.73 -11.52 16.92
N VAL A 161 23.76 -12.64 16.21
CA VAL A 161 22.83 -13.75 16.36
C VAL A 161 23.60 -15.00 16.74
N ARG A 162 23.11 -15.69 17.76
CA ARG A 162 23.66 -16.98 18.18
C ARG A 162 23.04 -18.10 17.35
N ILE A 163 23.88 -18.88 16.70
CA ILE A 163 23.56 -20.14 16.06
C ILE A 163 23.86 -21.25 17.06
N ALA A 164 22.87 -22.09 17.34
CA ALA A 164 23.06 -23.25 18.22
C ALA A 164 23.82 -24.36 17.48
N PRO A 165 24.61 -25.18 18.17
CA PRO A 165 25.21 -26.37 17.57
C PRO A 165 24.15 -27.28 16.95
N GLY A 166 24.44 -27.87 15.80
CA GLY A 166 23.51 -28.72 15.05
C GLY A 166 22.34 -27.97 14.41
N THR A 167 22.49 -26.68 14.09
CA THR A 167 21.43 -25.93 13.40
C THR A 167 21.30 -26.42 11.95
N PRO A 168 20.12 -26.88 11.50
CA PRO A 168 19.94 -27.36 10.13
C PRO A 168 19.87 -26.20 9.13
N SER A 169 20.26 -26.47 7.89
CA SER A 169 20.01 -25.55 6.77
C SER A 169 18.50 -25.33 6.59
N GLY A 170 18.11 -24.10 6.26
CA GLY A 170 16.73 -23.67 6.13
C GLY A 170 16.06 -23.25 7.44
N ARG A 171 16.70 -23.43 8.61
CA ARG A 171 16.18 -22.90 9.89
C ARG A 171 16.01 -21.38 9.78
N VAL A 172 14.83 -20.88 10.13
CA VAL A 172 14.56 -19.44 10.20
C VAL A 172 14.81 -18.92 11.61
N LEU A 173 15.76 -17.99 11.74
CA LEU A 173 16.05 -17.25 12.96
C LEU A 173 15.32 -15.92 12.94
N ARG A 174 14.52 -15.66 13.98
CA ARG A 174 13.71 -14.44 14.09
C ARG A 174 14.43 -13.39 14.92
N LEU A 175 14.77 -12.27 14.29
CA LEU A 175 15.31 -11.09 14.95
C LEU A 175 14.18 -10.08 15.19
N LYS A 176 13.74 -9.99 16.44
CA LYS A 176 12.57 -9.19 16.82
C LYS A 176 12.80 -7.69 16.59
N GLY A 177 11.83 -7.01 15.98
CA GLY A 177 11.80 -5.56 15.77
C GLY A 177 12.78 -5.04 14.72
N ARG A 178 13.33 -5.93 13.87
CA ARG A 178 14.29 -5.59 12.81
C ARG A 178 13.68 -5.67 11.40
N GLY A 179 12.36 -5.72 11.29
CA GLY A 179 11.62 -5.71 10.03
C GLY A 179 11.16 -4.31 9.60
N ILE A 180 10.05 -4.25 8.88
CA ILE A 180 9.50 -3.00 8.35
C ILE A 180 8.74 -2.27 9.45
N ALA A 181 9.12 -1.02 9.72
CA ALA A 181 8.40 -0.14 10.65
C ALA A 181 7.22 0.53 9.94
N THR A 182 6.01 0.22 10.37
CA THR A 182 4.77 0.87 9.90
C THR A 182 4.17 1.73 11.02
N LYS A 183 3.13 2.51 10.69
CA LYS A 183 2.38 3.28 11.70
C LYS A 183 1.72 2.42 12.79
N ARG A 184 1.50 1.12 12.51
CA ARG A 184 0.75 0.21 13.41
C ARG A 184 1.69 -0.67 14.22
N ALA A 185 2.71 -1.20 13.57
CA ALA A 185 3.64 -2.15 14.17
C ALA A 185 4.97 -2.14 13.42
N THR A 186 6.00 -2.66 14.08
CA THR A 186 7.28 -2.99 13.47
C THR A 186 7.36 -4.51 13.31
N GLY A 187 7.59 -4.97 12.09
CA GLY A 187 7.82 -6.39 11.83
C GLY A 187 9.20 -6.85 12.28
N ASP A 188 9.54 -8.09 11.91
CA ASP A 188 10.78 -8.74 12.29
C ASP A 188 11.67 -9.01 11.09
N LEU A 189 12.94 -9.31 11.35
CA LEU A 189 13.84 -9.85 10.33
C LEU A 189 13.92 -11.38 10.49
N LEU A 190 13.57 -12.08 9.43
CA LEU A 190 13.59 -13.53 9.33
C LEU A 190 14.84 -13.94 8.54
N ALA A 191 15.88 -14.33 9.27
CA ALA A 191 17.14 -14.79 8.71
C ALA A 191 17.08 -16.31 8.50
N LYS A 192 16.97 -16.75 7.25
CA LYS A 192 16.98 -18.17 6.89
C LYS A 192 18.41 -18.65 6.77
N VAL A 193 18.83 -19.54 7.66
CA VAL A 193 20.17 -20.13 7.64
C VAL A 193 20.36 -20.90 6.33
N GLN A 194 21.43 -20.61 5.60
CA GLN A 194 21.83 -21.33 4.39
C GLN A 194 23.28 -21.76 4.56
N ILE A 195 23.51 -23.08 4.65
CA ILE A 195 24.86 -23.62 4.76
C ILE A 195 25.53 -23.52 3.38
N ILE A 196 26.64 -22.80 3.30
CA ILE A 196 27.43 -22.65 2.07
C ILE A 196 28.52 -23.73 2.06
N VAL A 197 28.60 -24.44 0.94
CA VAL A 197 29.66 -25.42 0.68
C VAL A 197 30.75 -24.71 -0.13
N PRO A 198 32.01 -24.70 0.34
CA PRO A 198 33.12 -24.11 -0.41
C PRO A 198 33.34 -24.86 -1.73
N THR A 199 33.68 -24.10 -2.78
CA THR A 199 33.92 -24.64 -4.14
C THR A 199 35.34 -25.17 -4.33
N ASP A 200 36.25 -24.71 -3.49
CA ASP A 200 37.67 -24.98 -3.52
C ASP A 200 38.11 -25.36 -2.11
N LEU A 201 38.94 -26.39 -2.01
CA LEU A 201 39.46 -26.94 -0.76
C LEU A 201 40.97 -27.04 -0.89
N SER A 202 41.69 -26.50 0.09
CA SER A 202 43.10 -26.81 0.30
C SER A 202 43.29 -28.29 0.68
N GLU A 203 44.52 -28.80 0.57
CA GLU A 203 44.84 -30.17 0.96
C GLU A 203 44.41 -30.48 2.41
N ALA A 204 44.69 -29.56 3.35
CA ALA A 204 44.33 -29.73 4.75
C ALA A 204 42.80 -29.75 4.97
N GLU A 205 42.03 -28.93 4.24
CA GLU A 205 40.57 -28.92 4.34
C GLU A 205 39.96 -30.19 3.74
N ARG A 206 40.52 -30.68 2.62
CA ARG A 206 40.10 -31.95 2.01
C ARG A 206 40.31 -33.11 2.97
N GLU A 207 41.49 -33.23 3.55
CA GLU A 207 41.81 -34.28 4.54
C GLU A 207 40.81 -34.24 5.71
N ALA A 208 40.52 -33.04 6.25
CA ALA A 208 39.55 -32.89 7.34
C ALA A 208 38.13 -33.34 6.94
N VAL A 209 37.69 -33.06 5.70
CA VAL A 209 36.39 -33.48 5.19
C VAL A 209 36.35 -35.00 4.97
N GLU A 210 37.44 -35.62 4.53
CA GLU A 210 37.53 -37.08 4.38
C GLU A 210 37.46 -37.80 5.73
N VAL A 211 38.19 -37.30 6.74
CA VAL A 211 38.09 -37.81 8.12
C VAL A 211 36.66 -37.68 8.64
N LEU A 212 36.00 -36.55 8.41
CA LEU A 212 34.60 -36.36 8.81
C LEU A 212 33.66 -37.33 8.09
N ARG A 213 33.83 -37.52 6.78
CA ARG A 213 33.04 -38.46 5.96
C ARG A 213 33.14 -39.87 6.53
N ASP A 214 34.35 -40.33 6.83
CA ASP A 214 34.60 -41.71 7.27
C ASP A 214 34.12 -41.96 8.71
N ALA A 215 34.08 -40.91 9.54
CA ALA A 215 33.51 -40.97 10.89
C ALA A 215 31.97 -41.02 10.91
N ARG A 216 31.30 -40.65 9.81
CA ARG A 216 29.83 -40.59 9.70
C ARG A 216 29.27 -41.84 9.05
N THR A 217 28.15 -42.33 9.59
CA THR A 217 27.44 -43.52 9.07
C THR A 217 25.99 -43.24 8.67
N ASP A 218 25.53 -41.99 8.89
CA ASP A 218 24.19 -41.53 8.55
C ASP A 218 24.04 -41.24 7.04
N ASP A 219 23.03 -41.84 6.40
CA ASP A 219 22.58 -41.45 5.05
C ASP A 219 21.38 -40.49 5.15
N PRO A 220 21.54 -39.20 4.83
CA PRO A 220 20.45 -38.23 4.89
C PRO A 220 19.31 -38.50 3.90
N ARG A 221 19.50 -39.40 2.92
CA ARG A 221 18.47 -39.77 1.93
C ARG A 221 17.68 -41.03 2.29
N ALA A 222 18.10 -41.79 3.30
CA ALA A 222 17.46 -43.07 3.63
C ALA A 222 15.94 -42.93 3.86
N ALA A 223 15.52 -41.92 4.64
CA ALA A 223 14.11 -41.66 4.89
C ALA A 223 13.33 -41.25 3.63
N LEU A 224 13.96 -40.49 2.72
CA LEU A 224 13.35 -40.07 1.46
C LEU A 224 13.15 -41.27 0.53
N VAL A 225 14.15 -42.15 0.42
CA VAL A 225 14.08 -43.37 -0.40
C VAL A 225 12.97 -44.29 0.11
N ALA A 226 12.87 -44.47 1.43
CA ALA A 226 11.80 -45.25 2.04
C ALA A 226 10.40 -44.67 1.75
N ALA A 227 10.25 -43.35 1.85
CA ALA A 227 8.97 -42.68 1.59
C ALA A 227 8.55 -42.73 0.11
N ALA A 228 9.50 -42.69 -0.83
CA ALA A 228 9.20 -42.74 -2.26
C ALA A 228 8.80 -44.14 -2.77
N SER A 229 9.11 -45.18 -2.00
CA SER A 229 8.85 -46.58 -2.36
C SER A 229 7.57 -47.15 -1.71
N ALA A 230 6.88 -46.37 -0.88
CA ALA A 230 5.63 -46.70 -0.20
C ALA A 230 4.42 -46.22 -1.01
#